data_AF-S5ZW40-F1
#
_entry.id   AF-S5ZW40-F1
#
_cell.length_a   1.000
_cell.length_b   1.000
_cell.length_c   1.000
_cell.angle_alpha   90.00
_cell.angle_beta   90.00
_cell.angle_gamma   90.00
#
_symmetry.space_group_name_H-M   'P 1'
#
loop_
_entity.id
_entity.type
_entity.pdbx_description
1 polymer ?
#
loop_
_entity_poly.entity_id
_entity_poly.type
_entity_poly.pdbx_seq_one_letter_code
_entity_poly.pdbx_strand_id
1 'polypeptide(L)'
;IGRTFEEALQKALRMVDENVNGFDPYLKSVNEDELEKPTDKRMFVLAAAIKAGYTTEKLYELTKIDHWFLEKLRNIISYNNLLESLDQTNLTAKVLLGAKKLGFSDKQIAIAVKSTELGVRMKRMENNITPFVKQIDTVAAEWPASTNYLYFTYNGQTHDIEF
;
A
#
# COMPACT_ATOMS: atom_id res chain seq x y z
N ILE A 1 -3.21 -0.02 10.88
CA ILE A 1 -2.64 1.31 11.24
C ILE A 1 -1.41 1.58 10.35
N GLY A 2 -1.29 2.81 9.86
CA GLY A 2 -0.16 3.31 9.06
C GLY A 2 -0.06 4.82 9.19
N ARG A 3 1.09 5.41 8.85
CA ARG A 3 1.28 6.88 8.92
C ARG A 3 1.02 7.59 7.58
N THR A 4 0.67 6.81 6.56
CA THR A 4 0.11 7.30 5.29
C THR A 4 -1.20 6.56 5.03
N PHE A 5 -2.09 7.19 4.26
CA PHE A 5 -3.35 6.56 3.87
C PHE A 5 -3.09 5.27 3.08
N GLU A 6 -2.16 5.33 2.13
CA GLU A 6 -1.77 4.22 1.27
C GLU A 6 -1.26 3.03 2.11
N GLU A 7 -0.39 3.30 3.10
CA GLU A 7 0.11 2.26 4.00
C GLU A 7 -1.01 1.60 4.80
N ALA A 8 -1.90 2.41 5.37
CA ALA A 8 -3.00 1.92 6.18
C ALA A 8 -4.00 1.09 5.36
N LEU A 9 -4.38 1.59 4.18
CA LEU A 9 -5.33 0.93 3.27
C LEU A 9 -4.79 -0.42 2.78
N GLN A 10 -3.56 -0.46 2.27
CA GLN A 10 -3.01 -1.72 1.75
C GLN A 10 -2.86 -2.78 2.85
N LYS A 11 -2.52 -2.38 4.08
CA LYS A 11 -2.53 -3.29 5.24
C LYS A 11 -3.95 -3.78 5.54
N ALA A 12 -4.94 -2.90 5.55
CA ALA A 12 -6.32 -3.27 5.81
C ALA A 12 -6.86 -4.27 4.78
N LEU A 13 -6.60 -4.05 3.48
CA LEU A 13 -7.01 -4.98 2.42
C LEU A 13 -6.43 -6.39 2.62
N ARG A 14 -5.16 -6.50 3.02
CA ARG A 14 -4.53 -7.79 3.34
C ARG A 14 -5.07 -8.46 4.60
N MET A 15 -5.64 -7.70 5.53
CA MET A 15 -6.20 -8.24 6.78
C MET A 15 -7.59 -8.85 6.58
N VAL A 16 -8.28 -8.52 5.49
CA VAL A 16 -9.65 -8.97 5.22
C VAL A 16 -9.68 -10.34 4.55
N ASP A 17 -8.79 -10.60 3.58
CA ASP A 17 -8.76 -11.83 2.78
C ASP A 17 -7.31 -12.22 2.48
N GLU A 18 -6.93 -13.45 2.81
CA GLU A 18 -5.57 -13.97 2.62
C GLU A 18 -5.12 -14.02 1.16
N ASN A 19 -6.08 -14.03 0.22
CA ASN A 19 -5.81 -14.03 -1.22
C ASN A 19 -5.58 -12.62 -1.76
N VAL A 20 -5.89 -11.58 -0.99
CA VAL A 20 -5.73 -10.18 -1.38
C VAL A 20 -4.39 -9.68 -0.89
N ASN A 21 -3.48 -9.35 -1.81
CA ASN A 21 -2.15 -8.88 -1.44
C ASN A 21 -2.07 -7.35 -1.20
N GLY A 22 -3.14 -6.61 -1.50
CA GLY A 22 -3.23 -5.15 -1.36
C GLY A 22 -4.26 -4.57 -2.34
N PHE A 23 -4.07 -3.31 -2.73
CA PHE A 23 -4.90 -2.65 -3.75
C PHE A 23 -4.45 -3.11 -5.16
N ASP A 24 -4.87 -4.32 -5.52
CA ASP A 24 -4.42 -5.04 -6.71
C ASP A 24 -5.36 -4.82 -7.91
N PRO A 25 -4.86 -4.26 -9.04
CA PRO A 25 -5.68 -3.96 -10.23
C PRO A 25 -6.01 -5.19 -11.08
N TYR A 26 -5.47 -6.38 -10.78
CA TYR A 26 -5.65 -7.59 -11.59
C TYR A 26 -6.67 -8.58 -11.02
N LEU A 27 -7.18 -8.33 -9.80
CA LEU A 27 -8.17 -9.20 -9.16
C LEU A 27 -9.56 -9.13 -9.82
N LYS A 28 -9.87 -8.01 -10.48
CA LYS A 28 -11.15 -7.77 -11.19
C LYS A 28 -10.89 -7.03 -12.50
N SER A 29 -11.79 -7.22 -13.46
CA SER A 29 -11.85 -6.37 -14.65
C SER A 29 -12.57 -5.05 -14.34
N VAL A 30 -12.35 -4.05 -15.19
CA VAL A 30 -13.12 -2.80 -15.14
C VAL A 30 -14.60 -3.12 -15.35
N ASN A 31 -15.46 -2.55 -14.50
CA ASN A 31 -16.90 -2.68 -14.56
C ASN A 31 -17.56 -1.41 -13.99
N GLU A 32 -18.10 -0.55 -14.85
CA GLU A 32 -18.69 0.73 -14.41
C GLU A 32 -19.94 0.53 -13.54
N ASP A 33 -20.75 -0.51 -13.78
CA ASP A 33 -21.91 -0.83 -12.94
C ASP A 33 -21.51 -1.06 -11.47
N GLU A 34 -20.38 -1.74 -11.23
CA GLU A 34 -19.85 -1.97 -9.88
C GLU A 34 -19.13 -0.74 -9.30
N LEU A 35 -18.69 0.18 -10.15
CA LEU A 35 -18.20 1.48 -9.70
C LEU A 35 -19.36 2.37 -9.24
N GLU A 36 -20.51 2.32 -9.91
CA GLU A 36 -21.72 3.06 -9.52
C GLU A 36 -22.44 2.42 -8.33
N LYS A 37 -22.63 1.11 -8.36
CA LYS A 37 -23.38 0.35 -7.35
C LYS A 37 -22.40 -0.27 -6.34
N PRO A 38 -22.38 0.16 -5.07
CA PRO A 38 -21.43 -0.35 -4.09
C PRO A 38 -21.50 -1.87 -3.89
N THR A 39 -20.38 -2.56 -4.10
CA THR A 39 -20.18 -4.00 -3.82
C THR A 39 -18.99 -4.21 -2.88
N ASP A 40 -18.88 -5.41 -2.30
CA ASP A 40 -17.72 -5.83 -1.49
C ASP A 40 -16.42 -5.93 -2.32
N LYS A 41 -16.54 -6.06 -3.66
CA LYS A 41 -15.40 -6.13 -4.59
C LYS A 41 -15.11 -4.82 -5.32
N ARG A 42 -15.89 -3.76 -5.11
CA ARG A 42 -15.75 -2.44 -5.77
C ARG A 42 -14.34 -1.87 -5.68
N MET A 43 -13.64 -2.10 -4.58
CA MET A 43 -12.27 -1.60 -4.39
C MET A 43 -11.29 -2.16 -5.44
N PHE A 44 -11.47 -3.42 -5.87
CA PHE A 44 -10.61 -4.04 -6.89
C PHE A 44 -11.00 -3.62 -8.30
N VAL A 45 -12.29 -3.39 -8.55
CA VAL A 45 -12.78 -2.79 -9.80
C VAL A 45 -12.24 -1.36 -9.94
N LEU A 46 -12.19 -0.61 -8.85
CA LEU A 46 -11.60 0.73 -8.80
C LEU A 46 -10.10 0.70 -9.09
N ALA A 47 -9.35 -0.25 -8.52
CA ALA A 47 -7.94 -0.45 -8.85
C ALA A 47 -7.73 -0.72 -10.35
N ALA A 48 -8.55 -1.60 -10.94
CA ALA A 48 -8.53 -1.91 -12.37
C ALA A 48 -8.85 -0.69 -13.23
N ALA A 49 -9.85 0.12 -12.84
CA ALA A 49 -10.24 1.32 -13.58
C ALA A 49 -9.15 2.40 -13.57
N ILE A 50 -8.50 2.62 -12.43
CA ILE A 50 -7.33 3.51 -12.33
C ILE A 50 -6.20 3.00 -13.21
N LYS A 51 -5.91 1.68 -13.19
CA LYS A 51 -4.89 1.05 -14.04
C LYS A 51 -5.21 1.20 -15.53
N ALA A 52 -6.49 1.15 -15.89
CA ALA A 52 -6.98 1.37 -17.26
C ALA A 52 -6.99 2.85 -17.69
N GLY A 53 -6.52 3.78 -16.85
CA GLY A 53 -6.35 5.18 -17.19
C GLY A 53 -7.57 6.07 -16.96
N TYR A 54 -8.53 5.65 -16.13
CA TYR A 54 -9.70 6.48 -15.81
C TYR A 54 -9.25 7.71 -14.99
N THR A 55 -9.79 8.88 -15.33
CA THR A 55 -9.48 10.14 -14.65
C THR A 55 -10.13 10.22 -13.27
N THR A 56 -9.66 11.14 -12.41
CA THR A 56 -10.24 11.31 -11.06
C THR A 56 -11.68 11.73 -11.16
N GLU A 57 -11.97 12.62 -12.09
CA GLU A 57 -13.28 13.21 -12.31
C GLU A 57 -14.27 12.12 -12.73
N LYS A 58 -13.88 11.25 -13.68
CA LYS A 58 -14.72 10.12 -14.08
C LYS A 58 -14.98 9.17 -12.92
N LEU A 59 -13.95 8.83 -12.15
CA LEU A 59 -14.10 7.94 -11.00
C LEU A 59 -14.92 8.57 -9.88
N TYR A 60 -14.79 9.87 -9.65
CA TYR A 60 -15.63 10.61 -8.72
C TYR A 60 -17.09 10.56 -9.18
N GLU A 61 -17.37 10.81 -10.47
CA GLU A 61 -18.75 10.79 -10.96
C GLU A 61 -19.42 9.43 -10.80
N LEU A 62 -18.70 8.35 -11.10
CA LEU A 62 -19.18 6.98 -10.92
C LEU A 62 -19.31 6.63 -9.43
N THR A 63 -18.32 6.99 -8.60
CA THR A 63 -18.20 6.39 -7.27
C THR A 63 -18.68 7.26 -6.10
N LYS A 64 -18.69 8.58 -6.30
CA LYS A 64 -18.80 9.64 -5.29
C LYS A 64 -17.74 9.56 -4.18
N ILE A 65 -16.65 8.81 -4.40
CA ILE A 65 -15.48 8.81 -3.50
C ILE A 65 -14.73 10.11 -3.72
N ASP A 66 -14.47 10.85 -2.64
CA ASP A 66 -13.78 12.13 -2.72
C ASP A 66 -12.44 12.06 -3.47
N HIS A 67 -12.13 13.14 -4.19
CA HIS A 67 -10.94 13.26 -5.03
C HIS A 67 -9.66 12.99 -4.25
N TRP A 68 -9.58 13.40 -2.98
CA TRP A 68 -8.41 13.15 -2.15
C TRP A 68 -8.10 11.66 -2.03
N PHE A 69 -9.11 10.82 -1.76
CA PHE A 69 -8.91 9.37 -1.67
C PHE A 69 -8.54 8.78 -3.03
N LEU A 70 -9.20 9.21 -4.11
CA LEU A 70 -8.92 8.74 -5.45
C LEU A 70 -7.47 9.05 -5.88
N GLU A 71 -6.93 10.22 -5.52
CA GLU A 71 -5.51 10.52 -5.75
C GLU A 71 -4.57 9.64 -4.93
N LYS A 72 -4.92 9.32 -3.67
CA LYS A 72 -4.11 8.38 -2.87
C LYS A 72 -4.13 6.97 -3.45
N LEU A 73 -5.26 6.51 -3.95
CA LEU A 73 -5.37 5.22 -4.65
C LEU A 73 -4.56 5.23 -5.95
N ARG A 74 -4.56 6.35 -6.68
CA ARG A 74 -3.73 6.53 -7.85
C ARG A 74 -2.25 6.48 -7.54
N ASN A 75 -1.79 7.05 -6.43
CA ASN A 75 -0.39 6.92 -6.02
C ASN A 75 0.06 5.44 -5.95
N ILE A 76 -0.82 4.57 -5.42
CA ILE A 76 -0.54 3.13 -5.35
C ILE A 76 -0.40 2.55 -6.76
N ILE A 77 -1.36 2.81 -7.66
CA ILE A 77 -1.33 2.28 -9.02
C ILE A 77 -0.15 2.85 -9.84
N SER A 78 0.16 4.13 -9.70
CA SER A 78 1.32 4.76 -10.33
C SER A 78 2.63 4.09 -9.86
N TYR A 79 2.74 3.77 -8.57
CA TYR A 79 3.90 3.06 -8.06
C TYR A 79 3.96 1.60 -8.52
N ASN A 80 2.80 0.94 -8.63
CA ASN A 80 2.71 -0.39 -9.21
C ASN A 80 3.20 -0.39 -10.67
N ASN A 81 2.80 0.59 -11.48
CA ASN A 81 3.29 0.76 -12.85
C ASN A 81 4.81 0.98 -12.90
N LEU A 82 5.35 1.77 -11.97
CA LEU A 82 6.80 1.93 -11.83
C LEU A 82 7.46 0.58 -11.52
N LEU A 83 6.96 -0.19 -10.56
CA LEU A 83 7.53 -1.50 -10.22
C LEU A 83 7.46 -2.47 -11.40
N GLU A 84 6.37 -2.49 -12.15
CA GLU A 84 6.22 -3.34 -13.35
C GLU A 84 7.15 -2.94 -14.51
N SER A 85 7.58 -1.69 -14.55
CA SER A 85 8.59 -1.21 -15.52
C SER A 85 10.02 -1.63 -15.14
N LEU A 86 10.21 -2.18 -13.94
CA LEU A 86 11.50 -2.62 -13.41
C LEU A 86 11.57 -4.15 -13.39
N ASP A 87 12.80 -4.66 -13.38
CA ASP A 87 13.10 -6.05 -13.03
C ASP A 87 13.80 -6.11 -11.65
N GLN A 88 14.09 -7.33 -11.21
CA GLN A 88 14.76 -7.54 -9.92
C GLN A 88 16.12 -6.83 -9.82
N THR A 89 16.87 -6.71 -10.92
CA THR A 89 18.21 -6.11 -10.92
C THR A 89 18.12 -4.59 -10.75
N ASN A 90 17.15 -3.94 -11.41
CA ASN A 90 16.93 -2.50 -11.37
C ASN A 90 16.09 -2.02 -10.16
N LEU A 91 15.58 -2.93 -9.32
CA LEU A 91 14.92 -2.57 -8.07
C LEU A 91 15.92 -1.99 -7.06
N THR A 92 16.07 -0.66 -7.06
CA THR A 92 16.97 0.04 -6.13
C THR A 92 16.42 0.09 -4.70
N ALA A 93 17.31 0.30 -3.70
CA ALA A 93 16.91 0.47 -2.31
C ALA A 93 15.91 1.62 -2.10
N LYS A 94 16.06 2.72 -2.84
CA LYS A 94 15.15 3.88 -2.80
C LYS A 94 13.76 3.52 -3.29
N VAL A 95 13.66 2.78 -4.40
CA VAL A 95 12.37 2.32 -4.94
C VAL A 95 11.74 1.31 -3.99
N LEU A 96 12.53 0.38 -3.47
CA LEU A 96 12.05 -0.60 -2.50
C LEU A 96 11.49 0.08 -1.24
N LEU A 97 12.22 1.01 -0.64
CA LEU A 97 11.76 1.78 0.52
C LEU A 97 10.49 2.59 0.19
N GLY A 98 10.41 3.21 -0.99
CA GLY A 98 9.23 3.94 -1.43
C GLY A 98 7.99 3.05 -1.52
N ALA A 99 8.12 1.85 -2.11
CA ALA A 99 7.04 0.86 -2.14
C ALA A 99 6.58 0.48 -0.73
N LYS A 100 7.53 0.22 0.19
CA LYS A 100 7.20 -0.14 1.59
C LYS A 100 6.47 0.97 2.33
N LYS A 101 6.87 2.24 2.13
CA LYS A 101 6.20 3.42 2.71
C LYS A 101 4.77 3.63 2.21
N LEU A 102 4.46 3.17 1.00
CA LEU A 102 3.10 3.14 0.44
C LEU A 102 2.31 1.89 0.85
N GLY A 103 2.90 0.95 1.60
CA GLY A 103 2.21 -0.23 2.11
C GLY A 103 2.28 -1.48 1.24
N PHE A 104 3.12 -1.51 0.19
CA PHE A 104 3.29 -2.70 -0.65
C PHE A 104 3.88 -3.85 0.17
N SER A 105 3.32 -5.06 0.01
CA SER A 105 3.90 -6.29 0.56
C SER A 105 5.11 -6.75 -0.27
N ASP A 106 5.97 -7.57 0.33
CA ASP A 106 7.11 -8.15 -0.41
C ASP A 106 6.59 -9.02 -1.58
N LYS A 107 5.44 -9.69 -1.40
CA LYS A 107 4.72 -10.44 -2.44
C LYS A 107 4.21 -9.58 -3.61
N GLN A 108 3.59 -8.42 -3.34
CA GLN A 108 3.15 -7.50 -4.42
C GLN A 108 4.34 -7.02 -5.25
N ILE A 109 5.43 -6.62 -4.57
CA ILE A 109 6.65 -6.16 -5.25
C ILE A 109 7.24 -7.28 -6.09
N ALA A 110 7.31 -8.51 -5.54
CA ALA A 110 7.84 -9.67 -6.24
C ALA A 110 7.08 -9.98 -7.54
N ILE A 111 5.74 -9.94 -7.50
CA ILE A 111 4.91 -10.13 -8.69
C ILE A 111 5.23 -9.07 -9.76
N ALA A 112 5.27 -7.79 -9.35
CA ALA A 112 5.52 -6.68 -10.28
C ALA A 112 6.90 -6.76 -10.95
N VAL A 113 7.96 -7.07 -10.18
CA VAL A 113 9.35 -7.11 -10.69
C VAL A 113 9.78 -8.50 -11.19
N LYS A 114 8.85 -9.45 -11.32
CA LYS A 114 9.07 -10.83 -11.77
C LYS A 114 10.13 -11.57 -10.94
N SER A 115 10.02 -11.47 -9.62
CA SER A 115 10.90 -12.14 -8.64
C SER A 115 10.10 -13.03 -7.69
N THR A 116 10.77 -13.60 -6.70
CA THR A 116 10.13 -14.34 -5.60
C THR A 116 9.97 -13.44 -4.38
N GLU A 117 8.95 -13.72 -3.56
CA GLU A 117 8.73 -12.98 -2.29
C GLU A 117 9.97 -13.06 -1.39
N LEU A 118 10.61 -14.23 -1.31
CA LEU A 118 11.84 -14.42 -0.54
C LEU A 118 12.99 -13.57 -1.11
N GLY A 119 13.14 -13.49 -2.44
CA GLY A 119 14.16 -12.67 -3.08
C GLY A 119 14.00 -11.19 -2.75
N VAL A 120 12.78 -10.66 -2.82
CA VAL A 120 12.48 -9.27 -2.42
C VAL A 120 12.75 -9.06 -0.92
N ARG A 121 12.35 -10.01 -0.07
CA ARG A 121 12.61 -9.95 1.38
C ARG A 121 14.10 -9.90 1.67
N MET A 122 14.92 -10.76 1.06
CA MET A 122 16.37 -10.78 1.24
C MET A 122 16.98 -9.44 0.82
N LYS A 123 16.66 -8.97 -0.39
CA LYS A 123 17.12 -7.67 -0.89
C LYS A 123 16.72 -6.52 0.03
N ARG A 124 15.51 -6.57 0.60
CA ARG A 124 15.04 -5.58 1.59
C ARG A 124 15.89 -5.60 2.86
N MET A 125 16.22 -6.79 3.37
CA MET A 125 17.06 -6.95 4.57
C MET A 125 18.51 -6.52 4.33
N GLU A 126 19.10 -6.87 3.18
CA GLU A 126 20.46 -6.46 2.77
C GLU A 126 20.62 -4.93 2.72
N ASN A 127 19.53 -4.22 2.37
CA ASN A 127 19.50 -2.76 2.33
C ASN A 127 19.07 -2.12 3.66
N ASN A 128 18.96 -2.89 4.75
CA ASN A 128 18.51 -2.42 6.07
C ASN A 128 17.12 -1.75 6.04
N ILE A 129 16.23 -2.21 5.17
CA ILE A 129 14.86 -1.66 5.05
C ILE A 129 13.92 -2.48 5.93
N THR A 130 13.80 -2.10 7.20
CA THR A 130 12.87 -2.69 8.17
C THR A 130 11.83 -1.68 8.63
N PRO A 131 10.63 -2.12 9.05
CA PRO A 131 9.67 -1.22 9.65
C PRO A 131 10.10 -0.85 11.08
N PHE A 132 9.67 0.31 11.53
CA PHE A 132 9.84 0.78 12.90
C PHE A 132 8.60 0.48 13.74
N VAL A 133 8.81 0.28 15.04
CA VAL A 133 7.75 0.10 16.03
C VAL A 133 7.35 1.46 16.57
N LYS A 134 6.05 1.76 16.53
CA LYS A 134 5.47 3.01 17.03
C LYS A 134 4.37 2.75 18.04
N GLN A 135 4.29 3.62 19.05
CA GLN A 135 3.26 3.58 20.09
C GLN A 135 2.03 4.38 19.70
N ILE A 136 0.87 3.98 20.23
CA ILE A 136 -0.35 4.78 20.23
C ILE A 136 -0.51 5.33 21.65
N ASP A 137 -0.30 6.63 21.77
CA ASP A 137 -0.24 7.36 23.05
C ASP A 137 -1.45 8.28 23.28
N THR A 138 -2.38 8.38 22.31
CA THR A 138 -3.55 9.29 22.27
C THR A 138 -3.25 10.78 22.17
N VAL A 139 -1.98 11.19 22.32
CA VAL A 139 -1.54 12.60 22.41
C VAL A 139 -0.46 12.97 21.39
N ALA A 140 -0.23 12.11 20.39
CA ALA A 140 0.76 12.33 19.33
C ALA A 140 2.17 12.66 19.88
N ALA A 141 2.59 11.89 20.88
CA ALA A 141 3.84 12.00 21.63
C ALA A 141 4.02 13.25 22.49
N GLU A 142 2.95 13.99 22.82
CA GLU A 142 3.02 15.09 23.80
C GLU A 142 3.48 14.60 25.18
N TRP A 143 3.02 13.42 25.59
CA TRP A 143 3.36 12.77 26.85
C TRP A 143 3.80 11.33 26.61
N PRO A 144 4.78 10.81 27.39
CA PRO A 144 5.21 9.42 27.27
C PRO A 144 4.07 8.47 27.63
N ALA A 145 3.78 7.51 26.75
CA ALA A 145 2.79 6.48 27.01
C ALA A 145 3.29 5.48 28.06
N SER A 146 2.43 5.16 29.04
CA SER A 146 2.71 4.10 30.02
C SER A 146 2.35 2.68 29.52
N THR A 147 1.83 2.55 28.29
CA THR A 147 1.30 1.30 27.74
C THR A 147 1.87 0.99 26.36
N ASN A 148 2.14 -0.30 26.09
CA ASN A 148 2.65 -0.77 24.81
C ASN A 148 1.53 -1.15 23.83
N TYR A 149 0.73 -0.18 23.39
CA TYR A 149 -0.15 -0.38 22.24
C TYR A 149 0.58 0.02 20.95
N LEU A 150 0.94 -0.98 20.14
CA LEU A 150 1.99 -0.83 19.12
C LEU A 150 1.47 -1.04 17.69
N TYR A 151 2.14 -0.41 16.73
CA TYR A 151 2.02 -0.72 15.30
C TYR A 151 3.37 -0.59 14.59
N PHE A 152 3.50 -1.30 13.47
CA PHE A 152 4.67 -1.19 12.60
C PHE A 152 4.44 -0.18 11.48
N THR A 153 5.45 0.62 11.14
CA THR A 153 5.42 1.51 9.98
C THR A 153 6.79 1.68 9.31
N TYR A 154 6.81 1.80 7.98
CA TYR A 154 8.02 2.19 7.25
C TYR A 154 8.24 3.72 7.21
N ASN A 155 7.28 4.49 7.73
CA ASN A 155 7.33 5.94 7.80
C ASN A 155 7.89 6.39 9.17
N GLY A 156 9.05 5.86 9.53
CA GLY A 156 9.75 6.17 10.78
C GLY A 156 11.28 6.19 10.57
N GLN A 157 12.00 6.58 11.62
CA GLN A 157 13.47 6.56 11.66
C GLN A 157 14.02 5.88 12.92
N THR A 158 13.19 5.72 13.96
CA THR A 158 13.53 5.13 15.25
C THR A 158 12.36 4.30 15.76
N HIS A 159 12.61 3.38 16.67
CA HIS A 159 11.58 2.68 17.43
C HIS A 159 11.17 3.51 18.65
N ASP A 160 9.91 3.41 19.08
CA ASP A 160 9.43 4.07 20.32
C ASP A 160 9.70 3.22 21.58
N ILE A 161 10.26 2.01 21.41
CA ILE A 161 10.62 1.07 22.48
C ILE A 161 12.02 0.49 22.27
N GLU A 162 12.62 0.00 23.36
CA GLU A 162 13.90 -0.73 23.36
C GLU A 162 13.69 -2.24 23.16
N PHE A 163 14.72 -2.94 22.64
CA PHE A 163 14.72 -4.38 22.35
C PHE A 163 15.93 -5.08 22.95
#